data_AF-A0A0E9XKA0-F1
#
_entry.id   AF-A0A0E9XKA0-F1
#
_cell.length_a   1.000
_cell.length_b   1.000
_cell.length_c   1.000
_cell.angle_alpha   90.00
_cell.angle_beta   90.00
_cell.angle_gamma   90.00
#
_symmetry.space_group_name_H-M   'P 1'
#
loop_
_entity.id
_entity.type
_entity.pdbx_description
1 polymer ?
#
loop_
_entity_poly.entity_id
_entity_poly.type
_entity_poly.pdbx_seq_one_letter_code
_entity_poly.pdbx_strand_id
1 'polypeptide(L)'
;MNTKRLQRIKDHLLAENQCSDMATPQGSPLTTHVLNTGEGVPGARMALSLHRLDSHLAVWNLLTTGTTNDDGRCPDLITREAFTPGMYKMRFETGQYFEGLGQSCFYPYVEIVFTITDPTQKFHLPLLLSRFSYSTYRGS
;
A
#
# COMPACT_ATOMS: atom_id res chain seq x y z
N MET A 1 37.71 28.39 -11.88
CA MET A 1 36.34 28.25 -11.33
C MET A 1 36.11 29.36 -10.32
N ASN A 2 35.02 30.12 -10.44
CA ASN A 2 34.75 31.33 -9.66
C ASN A 2 34.31 30.98 -8.22
N THR A 3 35.12 31.35 -7.22
CA THR A 3 34.90 31.06 -5.79
C THR A 3 33.58 31.58 -5.25
N LYS A 4 33.03 32.66 -5.85
CA LYS A 4 31.70 33.19 -5.52
C LYS A 4 30.56 32.21 -5.83
N ARG A 5 30.73 31.34 -6.84
CA ARG A 5 29.73 30.32 -7.21
C ARG A 5 29.74 29.14 -6.24
N LEU A 6 30.91 28.75 -5.75
CA LEU A 6 31.08 27.71 -4.74
C LEU A 6 30.50 28.13 -3.39
N GLN A 7 30.67 29.40 -3.00
CA GLN A 7 30.11 29.92 -1.77
C GLN A 7 28.58 29.95 -1.80
N ARG A 8 27.97 30.44 -2.88
CA ARG A 8 26.50 30.41 -3.05
C ARG A 8 25.89 29.01 -2.99
N ILE A 9 26.58 28.00 -3.54
CA ILE A 9 26.10 26.60 -3.49
C ILE A 9 26.19 26.06 -2.05
N LYS A 10 27.26 26.36 -1.30
CA LYS A 10 27.36 26.00 0.11
C LYS A 10 26.28 26.67 0.95
N ASP A 11 26.03 27.94 0.73
CA ASP A 11 25.05 28.71 1.49
C ASP A 11 23.61 28.20 1.23
N HIS A 12 23.32 27.72 0.01
CA HIS A 12 22.04 27.05 -0.29
C HIS A 12 21.92 25.65 0.31
N LEU A 13 23.01 24.87 0.37
CA LEU A 13 23.00 23.52 0.95
C LEU A 13 22.86 23.52 2.48
N LEU A 14 23.26 24.60 3.15
CA LEU A 14 23.21 24.72 4.62
C LEU A 14 21.90 25.35 5.13
N ALA A 15 21.11 25.97 4.25
CA ALA A 15 19.88 26.68 4.62
C ALA A 15 18.66 25.75 4.83
N GLU A 16 18.76 24.44 4.56
CA GLU A 16 17.63 23.49 4.69
C GLU A 16 17.59 22.72 6.01
N ASN A 17 18.41 23.08 7.01
CA ASN A 17 18.42 22.39 8.32
C ASN A 17 17.71 23.14 9.45
N GLN A 18 16.51 23.67 9.16
CA GLN A 18 15.52 24.01 10.18
C GLN A 18 14.14 23.57 9.72
N CYS A 19 13.87 22.27 9.83
CA CYS A 19 12.50 21.78 9.93
C CYS A 19 12.25 21.42 11.38
N SER A 20 11.37 22.20 12.01
CA SER A 20 10.77 21.89 13.30
C SER A 20 10.22 20.46 13.29
N ASP A 21 10.40 19.77 14.40
CA ASP A 21 9.80 18.48 14.70
C ASP A 21 8.28 18.66 14.87
N MET A 22 7.59 18.87 13.75
CA MET A 22 6.15 18.73 13.61
C MET A 22 5.94 17.27 13.23
N ALA A 23 5.52 16.45 14.19
CA ALA A 23 5.09 15.08 13.95
C ALA A 23 4.11 15.08 12.78
N THR A 24 4.60 14.66 11.62
CA THR A 24 3.76 14.38 10.46
C THR A 24 2.75 13.32 10.90
N PRO A 25 1.46 13.40 10.54
CA PRO A 25 0.54 12.31 10.76
C PRO A 25 1.19 11.08 10.13
N GLN A 26 1.64 10.15 10.97
CA GLN A 26 2.46 9.05 10.51
C GLN A 26 1.52 8.13 9.73
N GLY A 27 1.55 8.24 8.40
CA GLY A 27 0.62 7.53 7.51
C GLY A 27 0.62 6.03 7.78
N SER A 28 -0.47 5.36 7.39
CA SER A 28 -0.72 3.94 7.64
C SER A 28 0.56 3.07 7.55
N PRO A 29 0.88 2.25 8.58
CA PRO A 29 2.05 1.39 8.58
C PRO A 29 1.95 0.27 7.53
N LEU A 30 0.74 -0.01 7.04
CA LEU A 30 0.47 -0.91 5.92
C LEU A 30 -0.02 -0.10 4.72
N THR A 31 0.60 -0.29 3.57
CA THR A 31 0.24 0.38 2.32
C THR A 31 0.11 -0.64 1.19
N THR A 32 -0.62 -0.28 0.14
CA THR A 32 -0.74 -1.08 -1.08
C THR A 32 -0.67 -0.20 -2.32
N HIS A 33 -0.41 -0.83 -3.46
CA HIS A 33 -0.45 -0.23 -4.78
C HIS A 33 -0.86 -1.33 -5.76
N VAL A 34 -1.98 -1.13 -6.43
CA VAL A 34 -2.50 -2.03 -7.45
C VAL A 34 -2.07 -1.50 -8.81
N LEU A 35 -1.47 -2.37 -9.61
CA LEU A 35 -1.05 -2.08 -10.98
C LEU A 35 -1.73 -3.06 -11.92
N ASN A 36 -2.47 -2.55 -12.91
CA ASN A 36 -2.91 -3.35 -14.05
C ASN A 36 -1.76 -3.45 -15.05
N THR A 37 -1.02 -4.55 -14.97
CA THR A 37 0.14 -4.80 -15.82
C THR A 37 -0.25 -5.25 -17.23
N GLY A 38 -1.51 -5.62 -17.46
CA GLY A 38 -2.02 -5.93 -18.81
C GLY A 38 -2.12 -4.69 -19.70
N GLU A 39 -2.47 -3.55 -19.10
CA GLU A 39 -2.64 -2.27 -19.80
C GLU A 39 -1.55 -1.24 -19.45
N GLY A 40 -0.69 -1.53 -18.47
CA GLY A 40 0.38 -0.64 -18.04
C GLY A 40 -0.11 0.59 -17.27
N VAL A 41 -1.22 0.47 -16.54
CA VAL A 41 -1.86 1.58 -15.80
C VAL A 41 -2.13 1.22 -14.34
N PRO A 42 -2.34 2.21 -13.45
CA PRO A 42 -2.78 1.92 -12.10
C PRO A 42 -4.12 1.16 -12.08
N GLY A 43 -4.25 0.21 -11.15
CA GLY A 43 -5.50 -0.51 -10.87
C GLY A 43 -6.43 0.36 -10.04
N ALA A 44 -6.92 1.45 -10.61
CA ALA A 44 -7.80 2.41 -9.95
C ALA A 44 -9.21 1.85 -9.71
N ARG A 45 -9.89 2.36 -8.68
CA ARG A 45 -11.27 2.01 -8.29
C ARG A 45 -11.47 0.52 -7.96
N MET A 46 -10.41 -0.20 -7.61
CA MET A 46 -10.49 -1.57 -7.14
C MET A 46 -10.91 -1.59 -5.67
N ALA A 47 -12.03 -2.24 -5.37
CA ALA A 47 -12.46 -2.50 -4.00
C ALA A 47 -11.52 -3.50 -3.32
N LEU A 48 -11.23 -3.25 -2.03
CA LEU A 48 -10.41 -4.11 -1.21
C LEU A 48 -10.86 -4.10 0.26
N SER A 49 -10.39 -5.10 1.01
CA SER A 49 -10.60 -5.18 2.46
C SER A 49 -9.40 -5.78 3.18
N LEU A 50 -9.14 -5.27 4.39
CA LEU A 50 -8.12 -5.73 5.30
C LEU A 50 -8.77 -6.49 6.45
N HIS A 51 -8.23 -7.66 6.76
CA HIS A 51 -8.65 -8.50 7.87
C HIS A 51 -7.47 -8.88 8.74
N ARG A 52 -7.75 -9.24 9.99
CA ARG A 52 -6.79 -9.87 10.91
C ARG A 52 -7.38 -11.17 11.43
N LEU A 53 -6.53 -12.19 11.55
CA LEU A 53 -6.92 -13.48 12.10
C LEU A 53 -7.08 -13.37 13.62
N ASP A 54 -8.23 -13.78 14.13
CA ASP A 54 -8.36 -14.19 15.53
C ASP A 54 -7.82 -15.62 15.66
N SER A 55 -6.68 -15.77 16.32
CA SER A 55 -6.01 -17.07 16.45
C SER A 55 -6.73 -18.04 17.39
N HIS A 56 -7.59 -17.55 18.29
CA HIS A 56 -8.31 -18.40 19.23
C HIS A 56 -9.56 -18.99 18.57
N LEU A 57 -10.25 -18.17 17.78
CA LEU A 57 -11.48 -18.55 17.10
C LEU A 57 -11.25 -19.08 15.68
N ALA A 58 -10.03 -18.92 15.15
CA ALA A 58 -9.66 -19.25 13.76
C ALA A 58 -10.55 -18.56 12.72
N VAL A 59 -10.95 -17.31 12.99
CA VAL A 59 -11.79 -16.49 12.10
C VAL A 59 -11.10 -15.21 11.66
N TRP A 60 -11.37 -14.78 10.43
CA TRP A 60 -10.88 -13.51 9.91
C TRP A 60 -11.82 -12.37 10.29
N ASN A 61 -11.35 -11.45 11.12
CA ASN A 61 -12.08 -10.24 11.50
C ASN A 61 -11.78 -9.11 10.52
N LEU A 62 -12.83 -8.51 9.95
CA LEU A 62 -12.70 -7.33 9.10
C LEU A 62 -12.20 -6.14 9.94
N LEU A 63 -11.16 -5.48 9.45
CA LEU A 63 -10.62 -4.25 10.03
C LEU A 63 -11.07 -3.02 9.24
N THR A 64 -10.86 -3.06 7.92
CA THR A 64 -11.08 -1.90 7.04
C THR A 64 -11.54 -2.36 5.67
N THR A 65 -12.40 -1.57 5.04
CA THR A 65 -12.73 -1.65 3.60
C THR A 65 -12.24 -0.39 2.91
N GLY A 66 -11.84 -0.49 1.65
CA GLY A 66 -11.39 0.66 0.87
C GLY A 66 -11.51 0.44 -0.62
N THR A 67 -11.20 1.50 -1.36
CA THR A 67 -11.18 1.50 -2.82
C THR A 67 -9.93 2.23 -3.27
N THR A 68 -9.19 1.66 -4.23
CA THR A 68 -7.98 2.32 -4.74
C THR A 68 -8.32 3.62 -5.46
N ASN A 69 -7.49 4.64 -5.25
CA ASN A 69 -7.56 5.93 -5.92
C ASN A 69 -7.06 5.83 -7.38
N ASP A 70 -6.99 6.98 -8.06
CA ASP A 70 -6.55 7.04 -9.48
C ASP A 70 -5.09 6.61 -9.70
N ASP A 71 -4.26 6.64 -8.65
CA ASP A 71 -2.88 6.11 -8.64
C ASP A 71 -2.84 4.65 -8.15
N GLY A 72 -3.97 3.94 -8.09
CA GLY A 72 -4.02 2.54 -7.68
C GLY A 72 -3.68 2.29 -6.20
N ARG A 73 -3.62 3.33 -5.37
CA ARG A 73 -3.27 3.23 -3.94
C ARG A 73 -4.51 3.30 -3.06
N CYS A 74 -4.44 2.70 -1.88
CA CYS A 74 -5.44 2.88 -0.83
C CYS A 74 -4.72 3.38 0.43
N PRO A 75 -4.79 4.68 0.74
CA PRO A 75 -4.26 5.20 2.00
C PRO A 75 -5.08 4.71 3.19
N ASP A 76 -4.55 4.91 4.40
CA ASP A 76 -5.27 4.75 5.67
C ASP A 76 -5.90 3.37 5.91
N LEU A 77 -5.21 2.30 5.47
CA LEU A 77 -5.66 0.92 5.66
C LEU A 77 -5.78 0.51 7.13
N ILE A 78 -4.88 0.98 7.98
CA ILE A 78 -4.88 0.70 9.41
C ILE A 78 -4.13 1.81 10.16
N THR A 79 -4.53 2.08 11.41
CA THR A 79 -3.76 2.99 12.28
C THR A 79 -2.55 2.27 12.88
N ARG A 80 -1.60 3.04 13.39
CA ARG A 80 -0.40 2.48 14.02
C ARG A 80 -0.74 1.72 15.31
N GLU A 81 -1.75 2.17 16.05
CA GLU A 81 -2.20 1.60 17.31
C GLU A 81 -2.89 0.25 17.10
N ALA A 82 -3.65 0.10 16.01
CA ALA A 82 -4.32 -1.15 15.65
C ALA A 82 -3.40 -2.17 14.96
N PHE A 83 -2.25 -1.73 14.47
CA PHE A 83 -1.28 -2.59 13.78
C PHE A 83 -0.36 -3.30 14.78
N THR A 84 -0.70 -4.54 15.08
CA THR A 84 -0.04 -5.38 16.09
C THR A 84 0.48 -6.67 15.46
N PRO A 85 1.40 -7.40 16.10
CA PRO A 85 1.84 -8.69 15.58
C PRO A 85 0.66 -9.65 15.35
N GLY A 86 0.74 -10.44 14.29
CA GLY A 86 -0.31 -11.40 13.93
C GLY A 86 -0.40 -11.67 12.43
N MET A 87 -1.38 -12.49 12.05
CA MET A 87 -1.70 -12.77 10.65
C MET A 87 -2.78 -11.84 10.14
N TYR A 88 -2.51 -11.28 8.96
CA TYR A 88 -3.39 -10.37 8.26
C TYR A 88 -3.73 -10.94 6.88
N LYS A 89 -4.82 -10.43 6.31
CA LYS A 89 -5.27 -10.78 4.97
C LYS A 89 -5.78 -9.55 4.26
N MET A 90 -5.22 -9.27 3.08
CA MET A 90 -5.76 -8.30 2.15
C MET A 90 -6.53 -9.03 1.06
N ARG A 91 -7.79 -8.65 0.85
CA ARG A 91 -8.65 -9.17 -0.21
C ARG A 91 -8.88 -8.07 -1.24
N PHE A 92 -8.65 -8.39 -2.51
CA PHE A 92 -8.82 -7.50 -3.65
C PHE A 92 -9.93 -8.07 -4.56
N GLU A 93 -10.93 -7.27 -4.90
CA GLU A 93 -12.06 -7.69 -5.74
C GLU A 93 -11.69 -7.64 -7.24
N THR A 94 -10.76 -8.50 -7.65
CA THR A 94 -10.20 -8.52 -9.02
C THR A 94 -11.22 -8.84 -10.10
N GLY A 95 -12.19 -9.71 -9.80
CA GLY A 95 -13.27 -10.03 -10.73
C GLY A 95 -14.14 -8.82 -11.01
N GLN A 96 -14.62 -8.14 -9.97
CA GLN A 96 -15.42 -6.91 -10.08
C GLN A 96 -14.66 -5.79 -10.78
N TYR A 97 -13.36 -5.65 -10.51
CA TYR A 97 -12.51 -4.67 -11.18
C TYR A 97 -12.49 -4.87 -12.69
N PHE A 98 -12.23 -6.09 -13.19
CA PHE A 98 -12.20 -6.34 -14.63
C PHE A 98 -13.60 -6.33 -15.26
N GLU A 99 -14.63 -6.76 -14.53
CA GLU A 99 -16.02 -6.65 -14.99
C GLU A 99 -16.40 -5.18 -15.26
N GLY A 100 -15.99 -4.26 -14.38
CA GLY A 100 -16.14 -2.81 -14.58
C GLY A 100 -15.37 -2.26 -15.79
N LEU A 101 -14.40 -3.00 -16.32
CA LEU A 101 -13.69 -2.70 -17.56
C LEU A 101 -14.26 -3.44 -18.78
N GLY A 102 -15.36 -4.18 -18.63
CA GLY A 102 -15.96 -4.99 -19.70
C GLY A 102 -15.14 -6.24 -20.05
N GLN A 103 -14.35 -6.76 -19.12
CA GLN A 103 -13.45 -7.90 -19.33
C GLN A 103 -13.68 -8.98 -18.25
N SER A 104 -13.40 -10.23 -18.57
CA SER A 104 -13.38 -11.31 -17.57
C SER A 104 -12.02 -11.40 -16.87
N CYS A 105 -12.03 -11.71 -15.58
CA CYS A 105 -10.83 -12.13 -14.83
C CYS A 105 -10.91 -13.62 -14.54
N PHE A 106 -9.78 -14.32 -14.63
CA PHE A 106 -9.69 -15.70 -14.17
C PHE A 106 -9.84 -15.81 -12.65
N TYR A 107 -9.43 -14.76 -11.92
CA TYR A 107 -9.49 -14.67 -10.47
C TYR A 107 -10.73 -13.87 -10.04
N PRO A 108 -11.75 -14.49 -9.41
CA PRO A 108 -12.93 -13.75 -8.95
C PRO A 108 -12.57 -12.71 -7.87
N TYR A 109 -11.55 -13.03 -7.07
CA TYR A 109 -10.89 -12.16 -6.12
C TYR A 109 -9.49 -12.71 -5.84
N VAL A 110 -8.61 -11.90 -5.25
CA VAL A 110 -7.29 -12.32 -4.78
C VAL A 110 -7.18 -12.03 -3.28
N GLU A 111 -6.80 -13.03 -2.50
CA GLU A 111 -6.44 -12.85 -1.09
C GLU A 111 -4.94 -13.06 -0.89
N ILE A 112 -4.29 -12.09 -0.25
CA ILE A 112 -2.89 -12.16 0.15
C ILE A 112 -2.86 -12.24 1.68
N VAL A 113 -2.43 -13.39 2.19
CA VAL A 113 -2.27 -13.64 3.62
C VAL A 113 -0.81 -13.43 4.00
N PHE A 114 -0.55 -12.69 5.06
CA PHE A 114 0.81 -12.34 5.50
C PHE A 114 0.91 -12.22 7.02
N THR A 115 2.13 -12.37 7.53
CA THR A 115 2.43 -12.29 8.96
C THR A 115 3.19 -11.01 9.26
N ILE A 116 2.77 -10.31 10.32
CA ILE A 116 3.47 -9.18 10.90
C ILE A 116 4.14 -9.64 12.19
N THR A 117 5.47 -9.56 12.23
CA THR A 117 6.27 -9.87 13.42
C THR A 117 6.75 -8.60 14.12
N ASP A 118 7.20 -7.62 13.35
CA ASP A 118 7.66 -6.32 13.83
C ASP A 118 6.71 -5.22 13.31
N PRO A 119 5.73 -4.77 14.12
CA PRO A 119 4.77 -3.75 13.73
C PRO A 119 5.43 -2.36 13.67
N THR A 120 6.72 -2.25 14.01
CA THR A 120 7.42 -0.96 13.95
C THR A 120 7.81 -0.55 12.54
N GLN A 121 7.97 -1.54 11.66
CA GLN A 121 8.29 -1.34 10.25
C GLN A 121 7.08 -0.88 9.45
N LYS A 122 7.38 -0.26 8.30
CA LYS A 122 6.39 -0.09 7.24
C LYS A 122 6.33 -1.34 6.37
N PHE A 123 5.13 -1.63 5.88
CA PHE A 123 4.85 -2.75 5.01
C PHE A 123 4.16 -2.23 3.76
N HIS A 124 4.77 -2.48 2.61
CA HIS A 124 4.14 -2.25 1.32
C HIS A 124 3.79 -3.59 0.67
N LEU A 125 2.51 -3.82 0.42
CA LEU A 125 2.00 -5.06 -0.17
C LEU A 125 1.25 -4.76 -1.47
N PRO A 126 1.95 -4.60 -2.60
CA PRO A 126 1.33 -4.31 -3.88
C PRO A 126 0.69 -5.54 -4.51
N LEU A 127 -0.20 -5.29 -5.47
CA LEU A 127 -0.79 -6.29 -6.35
C LEU A 127 -0.51 -5.89 -7.80
N LEU A 128 0.31 -6.68 -8.49
CA LEU A 128 0.52 -6.55 -9.93
C LEU A 128 -0.39 -7.56 -10.61
N LEU A 129 -1.26 -7.12 -11.51
CA LEU A 129 -2.37 -7.92 -11.99
C LEU A 129 -2.59 -7.80 -13.49
N SER A 130 -2.84 -8.92 -14.14
CA SER A 130 -3.50 -9.04 -15.44
C SER A 130 -4.74 -9.93 -15.31
N ARG A 131 -5.50 -10.13 -16.39
CA ARG A 131 -6.69 -11.02 -16.37
C ARG A 131 -6.37 -12.47 -16.04
N PHE A 132 -5.12 -12.91 -16.25
CA PHE A 132 -4.70 -14.31 -16.15
C PHE A 132 -3.44 -14.52 -15.33
N SER A 133 -2.84 -13.48 -14.76
CA SER A 133 -1.71 -13.60 -13.82
C SER A 133 -1.77 -12.52 -12.76
N TYR A 134 -1.22 -12.80 -11.59
CA TYR A 134 -0.91 -11.76 -10.61
C TYR A 134 0.38 -12.09 -9.87
N SER A 135 0.98 -11.07 -9.27
CA SER A 135 2.10 -11.22 -8.35
C SER A 135 2.01 -10.21 -7.23
N THR A 136 2.70 -10.51 -6.13
CA THR A 136 2.88 -9.64 -4.97
C THR A 136 4.28 -9.85 -4.41
N TYR A 137 4.73 -8.91 -3.60
CA TYR A 137 5.98 -8.97 -2.86
C TYR A 137 5.89 -8.11 -1.60
N ARG A 138 6.80 -8.28 -0.64
CA ARG A 138 6.92 -7.36 0.49
C ARG A 138 7.88 -6.23 0.11
N GLY A 139 7.37 -5.01 0.05
CA GLY A 139 8.17 -3.79 -0.03
C GLY A 139 8.43 -3.17 1.34
N SER A 140 9.42 -2.27 1.39
CA SER A 140 9.82 -1.46 2.55
C SER A 140 9.07 -0.13 2.62
#